data_AF-A0A918EFM7-F1
#
_entry.id   AF-A0A918EFM7-F1
#
_cell.length_a   1.000
_cell.length_b   1.000
_cell.length_c   1.000
_cell.angle_alpha   90.00
_cell.angle_beta   90.00
_cell.angle_gamma   90.00
#
_symmetry.space_group_name_H-M   'P 1'
#
loop_
_entity.id
_entity.type
_entity.pdbx_description
1 polymer ?
#
loop_
_entity_poly.entity_id
_entity_poly.type
_entity_poly.pdbx_seq_one_letter_code
_entity_poly.pdbx_strand_id
1 'polypeptide(L)'
;MIQAHYDSGVEQVRRTEDVHRLLDRLVVARNAALVHSDCEHTAWVGVRGDRGAILFADAMTGSWASLGEGPRMGPRYAGLRFPSHCEIPVTELAVAIDEFLTTGQRPTLVPWQRVR
;
A
#
# COMPACT_ATOMS: atom_id res chain seq x y z
N MET A 1 -0.17 -16.31 0.19
CA MET A 1 1.18 -15.94 -0.35
C MET A 1 1.03 -14.59 -1.04
N ILE A 2 1.96 -13.64 -0.86
CA ILE A 2 1.76 -12.28 -1.41
C ILE A 2 2.78 -11.98 -2.50
N GLN A 3 2.31 -11.37 -3.59
CA GLN A 3 3.11 -10.95 -4.73
C GLN A 3 3.06 -9.42 -4.85
N ALA A 4 4.24 -8.80 -4.95
CA ALA A 4 4.41 -7.41 -5.29
C ALA A 4 4.63 -7.27 -6.80
N HIS A 5 3.70 -6.59 -7.47
CA HIS A 5 3.76 -6.28 -8.90
C HIS A 5 4.25 -4.84 -9.07
N TYR A 6 5.39 -4.69 -9.72
CA TYR A 6 5.97 -3.41 -10.13
C TYR A 6 5.92 -3.28 -11.65
N ASP A 7 6.10 -2.07 -12.17
CA ASP A 7 6.32 -1.85 -13.61
C ASP A 7 7.55 -2.64 -14.14
N SER A 8 8.50 -2.96 -13.25
CA SER A 8 9.74 -3.68 -13.56
C SER A 8 9.67 -5.19 -13.38
N GLY A 9 8.56 -5.75 -12.89
CA GLY A 9 8.39 -7.19 -12.68
C GLY A 9 7.63 -7.56 -11.41
N VAL A 10 7.56 -8.86 -11.11
CA VAL A 10 6.84 -9.42 -9.96
C VAL A 10 7.83 -10.01 -8.95
N GLU A 11 7.65 -9.70 -7.68
CA GLU A 11 8.43 -10.23 -6.55
C GLU A 11 7.51 -10.88 -5.53
N GLN A 12 7.99 -11.89 -4.83
CA GLN A 12 7.25 -12.53 -3.75
C GLN A 12 7.68 -11.93 -2.42
N VAL A 13 6.70 -11.52 -1.59
CA VAL A 13 6.93 -10.84 -0.32
C VAL A 13 6.28 -11.67 0.78
N ARG A 14 7.05 -12.06 1.81
CA ARG A 14 6.59 -13.02 2.81
C ARG A 14 6.86 -12.60 4.26
N ARG A 15 7.80 -11.70 4.55
CA ARG A 15 8.19 -11.33 5.94
C ARG A 15 8.65 -9.87 6.06
N THR A 16 8.86 -9.40 7.30
CA THR A 16 9.31 -8.03 7.64
C THR A 16 10.62 -7.60 6.97
N GLU A 17 11.59 -8.52 6.78
CA GLU A 17 12.80 -8.24 5.98
C GLU A 17 12.47 -7.90 4.52
N ASP A 18 11.41 -8.49 3.97
CA ASP A 18 10.92 -8.18 2.63
C ASP A 18 10.19 -6.83 2.58
N VAL A 19 9.68 -6.32 3.71
CA VAL A 19 9.02 -5.00 3.78
C VAL A 19 10.03 -3.88 3.58
N HIS A 20 11.17 -3.92 4.26
CA HIS A 20 12.21 -2.91 4.07
C HIS A 20 12.75 -2.93 2.63
N ARG A 21 13.00 -4.13 2.09
CA ARG A 21 13.42 -4.31 0.69
C ARG A 21 12.36 -3.81 -0.29
N LEU A 22 11.08 -4.09 -0.05
CA LEU A 22 9.96 -3.58 -0.82
C LEU A 22 9.91 -2.05 -0.78
N LEU A 23 10.10 -1.43 0.38
CA LEU A 23 10.13 0.02 0.53
C LEU A 23 11.33 0.64 -0.21
N ASP A 24 12.53 0.07 -0.10
CA ASP A 24 13.70 0.52 -0.85
C ASP A 24 13.46 0.47 -2.37
N ARG A 25 12.78 -0.58 -2.86
CA ARG A 25 12.37 -0.67 -4.26
C ARG A 25 11.29 0.34 -4.60
N LEU A 26 10.32 0.59 -3.71
CA LEU A 26 9.27 1.58 -3.89
C LEU A 26 9.82 3.01 -3.97
N VAL A 27 10.96 3.31 -3.32
CA VAL A 27 11.64 4.61 -3.52
C VAL A 27 12.04 4.81 -4.98
N VAL A 28 12.46 3.75 -5.67
CA VAL A 28 12.88 3.81 -7.08
C VAL A 28 11.69 3.65 -8.04
N ALA A 29 10.86 2.63 -7.82
CA ALA A 29 9.72 2.28 -8.66
C ALA A 29 8.51 3.21 -8.45
N ARG A 30 8.49 3.97 -7.35
CA ARG A 30 7.41 4.88 -6.89
C ARG A 30 6.09 4.19 -6.51
N ASN A 31 5.89 2.94 -6.89
CA ASN A 31 4.66 2.20 -6.62
C ASN A 31 4.84 0.67 -6.74
N ALA A 32 3.93 -0.07 -6.13
CA ALA A 32 3.76 -1.52 -6.27
C ALA A 32 2.31 -1.92 -5.95
N ALA A 33 1.79 -2.96 -6.60
CA ALA A 33 0.56 -3.62 -6.20
C ALA A 33 0.88 -4.90 -5.42
N LEU A 34 0.45 -4.99 -4.18
CA LEU A 34 0.56 -6.15 -3.31
C LEU A 34 -0.73 -6.97 -3.41
N VAL A 35 -0.65 -8.16 -4.00
CA VAL A 35 -1.78 -9.06 -4.20
C VAL A 35 -1.63 -10.24 -3.26
N HIS A 36 -2.63 -10.48 -2.42
CA HIS A 36 -2.69 -11.69 -1.61
C HIS A 36 -3.30 -12.81 -2.44
N SER A 37 -2.62 -13.95 -2.58
CA SER A 37 -3.08 -15.06 -3.42
C SER A 37 -4.27 -15.83 -2.85
N ASP A 38 -4.43 -15.79 -1.52
CA ASP A 38 -5.38 -16.67 -0.81
C ASP A 38 -6.68 -15.96 -0.41
N CYS A 39 -6.79 -14.66 -0.68
CA CYS A 39 -7.99 -13.87 -0.50
C CYS A 39 -8.08 -12.84 -1.64
N GLU A 40 -9.28 -12.47 -2.08
CA GLU A 40 -9.45 -11.48 -3.16
C GLU A 40 -9.10 -10.04 -2.71
N HIS A 41 -8.36 -9.88 -1.60
CA HIS A 41 -7.89 -8.60 -1.12
C HIS A 41 -6.63 -8.16 -1.86
N THR A 42 -6.68 -6.95 -2.39
CA THR A 42 -5.54 -6.33 -3.06
C THR A 42 -5.18 -5.04 -2.36
N ALA A 43 -3.89 -4.82 -2.13
CA ALA A 43 -3.36 -3.59 -1.58
C ALA A 43 -2.41 -2.90 -2.58
N TRP A 44 -2.72 -1.69 -3.03
CA TRP A 44 -1.80 -0.88 -3.83
C TRP A 44 -1.03 0.07 -2.93
N VAL A 45 0.27 0.14 -3.14
CA VAL A 45 1.18 0.96 -2.35
C VAL A 45 1.92 1.93 -3.26
N GLY A 46 2.03 3.18 -2.81
CA GLY A 46 2.82 4.21 -3.45
C GLY A 46 3.75 4.89 -2.46
N VAL A 47 4.97 5.22 -2.88
CA VAL A 47 5.94 5.95 -2.07
C VAL A 47 6.49 7.12 -2.89
N ARG A 48 6.63 8.28 -2.24
CA ARG A 48 7.22 9.49 -2.79
C ARG A 48 7.96 10.24 -1.68
N GLY A 49 9.29 10.24 -1.77
CA GLY A 49 10.12 10.82 -0.71
C GLY A 49 10.00 10.03 0.58
N ASP A 50 9.73 10.70 1.68
CA ASP A 50 9.58 10.15 3.04
C ASP A 50 8.12 9.77 3.39
N ARG A 51 7.21 9.86 2.42
CA ARG A 51 5.79 9.55 2.59
C ARG A 51 5.29 8.57 1.54
N GLY A 52 4.17 7.92 1.86
CA GLY A 52 3.51 7.01 0.95
C GLY A 52 2.07 6.76 1.34
N ALA A 53 1.36 6.00 0.52
CA ALA A 53 -0.04 5.67 0.74
C ALA A 53 -0.29 4.20 0.41
N ILE A 54 -1.26 3.62 1.11
CA ILE A 54 -1.78 2.28 0.85
C ILE A 54 -3.28 2.38 0.52
N LEU A 55 -3.71 1.69 -0.53
CA LEU A 55 -5.09 1.53 -0.92
C LEU A 55 -5.41 0.04 -0.82
N PHE A 56 -6.36 -0.32 0.02
CA PHE A 56 -6.85 -1.67 0.21
C PHE A 56 -8.22 -1.82 -0.44
N ALA A 57 -8.40 -2.82 -1.30
CA ALA A 57 -9.70 -3.18 -1.85
C ALA A 57 -10.16 -4.54 -1.35
N ASP A 58 -11.42 -4.57 -0.93
CA ASP A 58 -12.16 -5.73 -0.51
C ASP A 58 -13.50 -5.74 -1.27
N ALA A 59 -13.84 -6.88 -1.85
CA ALA A 59 -15.02 -7.03 -2.69
C ALA A 59 -16.34 -6.80 -1.93
N MET A 60 -16.37 -7.05 -0.62
CA MET A 60 -17.54 -6.87 0.23
C MET A 60 -17.63 -5.48 0.85
N THR A 61 -16.52 -4.93 1.33
CA THR A 61 -16.52 -3.66 2.10
C THR A 61 -16.13 -2.44 1.26
N GLY A 62 -15.63 -2.66 0.05
CA GLY A 62 -15.20 -1.64 -0.89
C GLY A 62 -13.72 -1.29 -0.76
N SER A 63 -13.35 -0.14 -1.31
CA SER A 63 -11.97 0.36 -1.31
C SER A 63 -11.74 1.38 -0.21
N TRP A 64 -10.56 1.31 0.40
CA TRP A 64 -10.13 2.15 1.50
C TRP A 64 -8.71 2.63 1.22
N ALA A 65 -8.41 3.88 1.52
CA ALA A 65 -7.05 4.40 1.46
C ALA A 65 -6.61 4.83 2.85
N SER A 66 -5.30 4.79 3.12
CA SER A 66 -4.74 5.41 4.32
C SER A 66 -5.20 6.88 4.41
N LEU A 67 -5.35 7.37 5.63
CA LEU A 67 -5.67 8.76 5.93
C LEU A 67 -4.42 9.40 6.54
N GLY A 68 -3.90 10.42 5.89
CA GLY A 68 -2.70 11.14 6.33
C GLY A 68 -2.86 12.64 6.15
N GLU A 69 -1.77 13.37 6.34
CA GLU A 69 -1.82 14.83 6.36
C GLU A 69 -1.89 15.46 4.97
N GLY A 70 -1.42 14.76 3.95
CA GLY A 70 -1.34 15.27 2.58
C GLY A 70 -1.42 14.16 1.53
N PRO A 71 -1.26 14.49 0.25
CA PRO A 71 -1.35 15.83 -0.32
C PRO A 71 -2.82 16.27 -0.42
N ARG A 72 -3.09 17.58 -0.43
CA ARG A 72 -4.47 18.12 -0.59
C ARG A 72 -5.11 17.71 -1.92
N MET A 73 -4.29 17.48 -2.93
CA MET A 73 -4.72 16.88 -4.19
C MET A 73 -4.36 15.40 -4.18
N GLY A 74 -5.31 14.56 -4.61
CA GLY A 74 -5.10 13.12 -4.70
C GLY A 74 -3.88 12.76 -5.57
N PRO A 75 -2.86 12.09 -5.01
CA PRO A 75 -1.66 11.72 -5.75
C PRO A 75 -1.97 10.57 -6.72
N ARG A 76 -1.11 10.39 -7.72
CA ARG A 76 -1.19 9.26 -8.64
C ARG A 76 -0.02 8.32 -8.40
N TYR A 77 -0.33 7.07 -8.09
CA TYR A 77 0.62 5.97 -7.90
C TYR A 77 0.19 4.80 -8.80
N ALA A 78 1.11 4.18 -9.53
CA ALA A 78 0.81 3.07 -10.44
C ALA A 78 -0.34 3.35 -11.43
N GLY A 79 -0.47 4.59 -11.92
CA GLY A 79 -1.61 4.99 -12.76
C GLY A 79 -2.96 5.13 -12.03
N LEU A 80 -3.05 4.70 -10.77
CA LEU A 80 -4.22 4.84 -9.90
C LEU A 80 -4.20 6.19 -9.19
N ARG A 81 -5.37 6.84 -9.12
CA ARG A 81 -5.55 8.08 -8.35
C ARG A 81 -5.97 7.71 -6.93
N PHE A 82 -5.15 8.09 -5.97
CA PHE A 82 -5.47 8.01 -4.55
C PHE A 82 -6.28 9.24 -4.14
N PRO A 83 -7.10 9.16 -3.08
CA PRO A 83 -7.80 10.32 -2.55
C PRO A 83 -6.82 11.36 -1.97
N SER A 84 -7.30 12.59 -1.77
CA SER A 84 -6.56 13.59 -1.01
C SER A 84 -6.29 13.10 0.42
N HIS A 85 -5.26 13.66 1.07
CA HIS A 85 -4.95 13.36 2.47
C HIS A 85 -4.73 11.86 2.70
N CYS A 86 -4.00 11.19 1.82
CA CYS A 86 -3.75 9.75 1.91
C CYS A 86 -2.32 9.38 2.34
N GLU A 87 -1.38 10.31 2.23
CA GLU A 87 0.04 10.09 2.49
C GLU A 87 0.35 10.13 3.98
N ILE A 88 0.78 8.99 4.49
CA ILE A 88 1.32 8.77 5.83
C ILE A 88 2.85 8.68 5.77
N PRO A 89 3.56 8.86 6.90
CA PRO A 89 5.00 8.61 6.97
C PRO A 89 5.36 7.19 6.50
N VAL A 90 6.48 7.02 5.81
CA VAL A 90 6.94 5.70 5.34
C VAL A 90 7.12 4.71 6.49
N THR A 91 7.47 5.18 7.69
CA THR A 91 7.54 4.33 8.89
C THR A 91 6.20 3.73 9.27
N GLU A 92 5.10 4.48 9.18
CA GLU A 92 3.75 3.98 9.44
C GLU A 92 3.27 3.09 8.29
N LEU A 93 3.62 3.44 7.05
CA LEU A 93 3.32 2.62 5.88
C LEU A 93 4.01 1.25 5.98
N ALA A 94 5.25 1.19 6.47
CA ALA A 94 5.97 -0.06 6.71
C ALA A 94 5.20 -0.99 7.65
N VAL A 95 4.71 -0.43 8.76
CA VAL A 95 3.89 -1.16 9.75
C VAL A 95 2.60 -1.66 9.13
N ALA A 96 1.90 -0.82 8.34
CA ALA A 96 0.67 -1.23 7.67
C ALA A 96 0.90 -2.35 6.64
N ILE A 97 2.00 -2.27 5.87
CA ILE A 97 2.35 -3.32 4.91
C ILE A 97 2.65 -4.62 5.65
N ASP A 98 3.47 -4.59 6.71
CA ASP A 98 3.80 -5.78 7.51
C ASP A 98 2.54 -6.45 8.10
N GLU A 99 1.59 -5.65 8.60
CA GLU A 99 0.30 -6.15 9.10
C GLU A 99 -0.54 -6.79 7.98
N PHE A 100 -0.59 -6.17 6.80
CA PHE A 100 -1.27 -6.76 5.63
C PHE A 100 -0.58 -8.05 5.19
N LEU A 101 0.76 -8.12 5.21
CA LEU A 101 1.50 -9.31 4.85
C LEU A 101 1.23 -10.47 5.80
N THR A 102 1.04 -10.16 7.08
CA THR A 102 0.80 -11.14 8.14
C THR A 102 -0.65 -11.65 8.15
N THR A 103 -1.61 -10.76 7.92
CA THR A 103 -3.03 -11.06 8.14
C THR A 103 -3.83 -11.25 6.86
N GLY A 104 -3.37 -10.70 5.73
CA GLY A 104 -4.16 -10.57 4.51
C GLY A 104 -5.43 -9.72 4.68
N GLN A 105 -5.54 -8.98 5.78
CA GLN A 105 -6.69 -8.12 6.12
C GLN A 105 -6.30 -6.65 6.03
N ARG A 106 -7.30 -5.77 6.02
CA ARG A 106 -7.04 -4.33 6.09
C ARG A 106 -6.27 -4.01 7.38
N PRO A 107 -5.07 -3.39 7.29
CA PRO A 107 -4.29 -3.00 8.46
C PRO A 107 -5.09 -2.14 9.44
N THR A 108 -4.86 -2.30 10.73
CA THR A 108 -5.58 -1.61 11.80
C THR A 108 -4.76 -0.49 12.44
N LEU A 109 -3.45 -0.49 12.23
CA LEU A 109 -2.52 0.45 12.87
C LEU A 109 -2.38 1.81 12.17
N VAL A 110 -3.10 2.02 11.07
CA VAL A 110 -3.18 3.31 10.38
C VAL A 110 -4.63 3.74 10.22
N PRO A 111 -4.94 5.04 10.26
CA PRO A 111 -6.28 5.52 10.01
C PRO A 111 -6.65 5.37 8.52
N TRP A 112 -7.93 5.17 8.24
CA TRP A 112 -8.45 4.92 6.89
C TRP A 112 -9.55 5.89 6.52
N GLN A 113 -9.66 6.14 5.21
CA GLN A 113 -10.78 6.81 4.58
C GLN A 113 -11.36 5.91 3.49
N ARG A 114 -12.68 5.95 3.32
CA ARG A 114 -13.36 5.18 2.27
C ARG A 114 -13.16 5.87 0.93
N VAL A 115 -12.75 5.11 -0.09
CA VAL A 115 -12.70 5.56 -1.48
C VAL A 115 -14.10 5.41 -2.06
N ARG A 116 -14.65 6.51 -2.59
CA ARG A 116 -15.96 6.54 -3.27
C ARG A 116 -15.83 6.16 -4.74
#